data_AF-A0A1Y1QF31-F1
#
_entry.id   AF-A0A1Y1QF31-F1
#
_cell.length_a   1.000
_cell.length_b   1.000
_cell.length_c   1.000
_cell.angle_alpha   90.00
_cell.angle_beta   90.00
_cell.angle_gamma   90.00
#
_symmetry.space_group_name_H-M   'P 1'
#
loop_
_entity.id
_entity.type
_entity.pdbx_description
1 polymer ?
#
loop_
_entity_poly.entity_id
_entity_poly.type
_entity_poly.pdbx_seq_one_letter_code
_entity_poly.pdbx_strand_id
1 'polypeptide(L)'
;MNFEYPPGATPLDPDEAQGLLPTHITIQGDLNVWEQTNILQGELWAARQHKRELLDEQFIRELHRRMFDQTWRWAGTFRTSDKNIGVDWLHIAVQLRNLLDNTRYQVEHQIFSADELAVRFHHQLVAIHPFPNGNGRHARLMADLLVQHLGMPRFSWGSASLVDTGEVRSAYLEALRAADRHNMTLLLAFART
;
A
#
# COMPACT_ATOMS: atom_id res chain seq x y z
N MET A 1 -16.66 13.11 -11.90
CA MET A 1 -15.77 12.14 -12.57
C MET A 1 -16.44 10.78 -12.53
N ASN A 2 -16.40 10.02 -13.62
CA ASN A 2 -16.80 8.61 -13.60
C ASN A 2 -15.54 7.78 -13.33
N PHE A 3 -15.55 6.99 -12.27
CA PHE A 3 -14.41 6.14 -11.91
C PHE A 3 -14.45 4.84 -12.68
N GLU A 4 -13.33 4.50 -13.32
CA GLU A 4 -13.14 3.22 -13.98
C GLU A 4 -12.26 2.34 -13.10
N TYR A 5 -12.80 1.19 -12.68
CA TYR A 5 -12.13 0.28 -11.76
C TYR A 5 -11.56 -0.93 -12.51
N PRO A 6 -10.23 -1.11 -12.54
CA PRO A 6 -9.67 -2.32 -13.11
C PRO A 6 -10.02 -3.55 -12.25
N PRO A 7 -9.92 -4.77 -12.80
CA PRO A 7 -10.13 -6.00 -12.03
C PRO A 7 -9.33 -6.02 -10.72
N GLY A 8 -10.00 -6.41 -9.63
CA GLY A 8 -9.42 -6.45 -8.28
C GLY A 8 -9.20 -5.09 -7.63
N ALA A 9 -9.71 -3.98 -8.19
CA ALA A 9 -9.75 -2.71 -7.49
C ALA A 9 -10.84 -2.70 -6.40
N THR A 10 -10.63 -1.84 -5.40
CA THR A 10 -11.61 -1.54 -4.36
C THR A 10 -12.35 -0.26 -4.74
N PRO A 11 -13.64 -0.32 -5.09
CA PRO A 11 -14.40 0.87 -5.44
C PRO A 11 -14.52 1.84 -4.27
N LEU A 12 -14.51 3.13 -4.59
CA LEU A 12 -14.84 4.18 -3.62
C LEU A 12 -16.35 4.18 -3.40
N ASP A 13 -16.76 4.42 -2.16
CA ASP A 13 -18.17 4.74 -1.90
C ASP A 13 -18.50 6.19 -2.30
N PRO A 14 -19.78 6.56 -2.39
CA PRO A 14 -20.17 7.90 -2.85
C PRO A 14 -19.63 9.06 -2.00
N ASP A 15 -19.40 8.86 -0.70
CA ASP A 15 -18.90 9.90 0.20
C ASP A 15 -17.38 10.05 0.07
N GLU A 16 -16.65 8.94 -0.06
CA GLU A 16 -15.23 8.95 -0.36
C GLU A 16 -14.91 9.55 -1.73
N ALA A 17 -15.76 9.27 -2.73
CA ALA A 17 -15.67 9.83 -4.08
C ALA A 17 -15.81 11.36 -4.10
N GLN A 18 -16.69 11.92 -3.24
CA GLN A 18 -16.82 13.37 -3.04
C GLN A 18 -15.56 14.00 -2.42
N GLY A 19 -14.67 13.18 -1.84
CA GLY A 19 -13.40 13.61 -1.28
C GLY A 19 -12.35 14.02 -2.32
N LEU A 20 -12.61 13.88 -3.63
CA LEU A 20 -11.69 14.26 -4.69
C LEU A 20 -11.41 15.78 -4.68
N LEU A 21 -10.14 16.16 -4.51
CA LEU A 21 -9.69 17.54 -4.47
C LEU A 21 -9.48 18.18 -5.85
N PRO A 22 -8.81 17.52 -6.83
CA PRO A 22 -8.59 18.11 -8.15
C PRO A 22 -9.86 17.98 -9.01
N THR A 23 -10.85 18.85 -8.77
CA THR A 23 -12.16 18.82 -9.45
C THR A 23 -12.10 19.05 -10.96
N HIS A 24 -10.98 19.58 -11.47
CA HIS A 24 -10.73 19.76 -12.89
C HIS A 24 -10.33 18.46 -13.62
N ILE A 25 -9.96 17.40 -12.89
CA ILE A 25 -9.61 16.10 -13.47
C ILE A 25 -10.88 15.29 -13.66
N THR A 26 -11.16 14.90 -14.91
CA THR A 26 -12.37 14.15 -15.28
C THR A 26 -12.08 12.77 -15.86
N ILE A 27 -10.82 12.46 -16.18
CA ILE A 27 -10.38 11.21 -16.83
C ILE A 27 -9.56 10.38 -15.84
N GLN A 28 -9.81 9.06 -15.78
CA GLN A 28 -9.14 8.15 -14.84
C GLN A 28 -7.62 8.09 -15.06
N GLY A 29 -7.17 8.08 -16.32
CA GLY A 29 -5.75 8.15 -16.65
C GLY A 29 -5.05 9.38 -16.07
N ASP A 30 -5.66 10.56 -16.20
CA ASP A 30 -5.12 11.81 -15.66
C ASP A 30 -5.05 11.79 -14.13
N LEU A 31 -6.07 11.23 -13.48
CA LEU A 31 -6.07 11.04 -12.02
C LEU A 31 -4.95 10.09 -11.58
N ASN A 32 -4.71 9.01 -12.33
CA ASN A 32 -3.62 8.09 -12.03
C ASN A 32 -2.25 8.77 -12.14
N VAL A 33 -2.03 9.62 -13.16
CA VAL A 33 -0.80 10.41 -13.32
C VAL A 33 -0.64 11.42 -12.18
N TRP A 34 -1.71 12.10 -11.80
CA TRP A 34 -1.75 13.02 -10.67
C TRP A 34 -1.37 12.33 -9.36
N GLU A 35 -2.00 11.19 -9.06
CA GLU A 35 -1.67 10.37 -7.89
C GLU A 35 -0.22 9.90 -7.91
N GLN A 36 0.31 9.50 -9.08
CA GLN A 36 1.71 9.06 -9.18
C GLN A 36 2.70 10.18 -8.83
N THR A 37 2.39 11.42 -9.20
CA THR A 37 3.22 12.58 -8.84
C THR A 37 3.19 12.82 -7.32
N ASN A 38 2.03 12.69 -6.68
CA ASN A 38 1.90 12.84 -5.23
C ASN A 38 2.59 11.70 -4.47
N ILE A 39 2.52 10.47 -4.99
CA ILE A 39 3.23 9.31 -4.42
C ILE A 39 4.74 9.55 -4.41
N LEU A 40 5.31 10.10 -5.49
CA LEU A 40 6.73 10.48 -5.54
C LEU A 40 7.07 11.52 -4.45
N GLN A 41 6.17 12.47 -4.16
CA GLN A 41 6.37 13.42 -3.05
C GLN A 41 6.34 12.71 -1.68
N GLY A 42 5.43 11.76 -1.50
CA GLY A 42 5.38 10.91 -0.30
C GLY A 42 6.66 10.10 -0.09
N GLU A 43 7.21 9.53 -1.16
CA GLU A 43 8.48 8.82 -1.14
C GLU A 43 9.66 9.74 -0.77
N LEU A 44 9.76 10.91 -1.41
CA LEU A 44 10.80 11.90 -1.08
C LEU A 44 10.69 12.38 0.37
N TRP A 45 9.48 12.54 0.89
CA TRP A 45 9.26 12.86 2.30
C TRP A 45 9.76 11.73 3.21
N ALA A 46 9.41 10.47 2.90
CA ALA A 46 9.79 9.29 3.68
C ALA A 46 11.31 9.09 3.71
N ALA A 47 11.98 9.30 2.58
CA ALA A 47 13.43 9.22 2.46
C ALA A 47 14.15 10.19 3.42
N ARG A 48 13.53 11.31 3.79
CA ARG A 48 14.09 12.28 4.75
C ARG A 48 13.87 11.90 6.22
N GLN A 49 13.10 10.84 6.51
CA GLN A 49 12.71 10.44 7.87
C GLN A 49 13.67 9.42 8.51
N HIS A 50 14.98 9.51 8.26
CA HIS A 50 15.97 8.50 8.69
C HIS A 50 15.99 8.17 10.20
N LYS A 51 15.47 9.04 11.06
CA LYS A 51 15.41 8.84 12.52
C LYS A 51 14.05 8.36 13.04
N ARG A 52 13.04 8.30 12.18
CA ARG A 52 11.67 7.97 12.59
C ARG A 52 11.46 6.46 12.56
N GLU A 53 10.70 5.98 13.52
CA GLU A 53 10.31 4.58 13.56
C GLU A 53 9.33 4.28 12.43
N LEU A 54 9.72 3.41 11.50
CA LEU A 54 8.91 3.03 10.32
C LEU A 54 7.69 2.21 10.70
N LEU A 55 7.83 1.34 11.71
CA LEU A 55 6.79 0.43 12.19
C LEU A 55 5.84 1.12 13.17
N ASP A 56 5.45 2.35 12.87
CA ASP A 56 4.56 3.15 13.71
C ASP A 56 3.29 3.56 12.95
N GLU A 57 2.16 3.57 13.65
CA GLU A 57 0.86 3.91 13.07
C GLU A 57 0.84 5.36 12.57
N GLN A 58 1.47 6.30 13.29
CA GLN A 58 1.55 7.68 12.85
C GLN A 58 2.37 7.80 11.56
N PHE A 59 3.43 6.99 11.41
CA PHE A 59 4.19 6.92 10.16
C PHE A 59 3.33 6.39 9.01
N ILE A 60 2.61 5.28 9.21
CA ILE A 60 1.70 4.69 8.22
C ILE A 60 0.66 5.71 7.73
N ARG A 61 0.02 6.41 8.66
CA ARG A 61 -1.00 7.42 8.32
C ARG A 61 -0.40 8.63 7.62
N GLU A 62 0.74 9.12 8.11
CA GLU A 62 1.41 10.28 7.53
C GLU A 62 1.96 9.98 6.13
N LEU A 63 2.53 8.80 5.89
CA LEU A 63 2.98 8.40 4.56
C LEU A 63 1.82 8.40 3.58
N HIS A 64 0.71 7.74 3.93
CA HIS A 64 -0.49 7.77 3.10
C HIS A 64 -0.99 9.20 2.88
N ARG A 65 -0.98 10.05 3.92
CA ARG A 65 -1.36 11.46 3.78
C ARG A 65 -0.50 12.15 2.73
N ARG A 66 0.83 12.04 2.81
CA ARG A 66 1.77 12.66 1.86
C ARG A 66 1.63 12.14 0.43
N MET A 67 1.22 10.88 0.27
CA MET A 67 1.00 10.29 -1.05
C MET A 67 -0.29 10.77 -1.72
N PHE A 68 -1.27 11.26 -0.97
CA PHE A 68 -2.63 11.45 -1.47
C PHE A 68 -3.31 12.76 -1.01
N ASP A 69 -2.66 13.63 -0.22
CA ASP A 69 -3.29 14.85 0.34
C ASP A 69 -3.59 15.94 -0.68
N GLN A 70 -3.02 15.85 -1.88
CA GLN A 70 -3.41 16.67 -3.03
C GLN A 70 -4.45 16.00 -3.93
N THR A 71 -4.80 14.74 -3.66
CA THR A 71 -5.82 13.99 -4.40
C THR A 71 -7.12 13.84 -3.61
N TRP A 72 -7.01 13.48 -2.34
CA TRP A 72 -8.13 13.02 -1.53
C TRP A 72 -8.17 13.73 -0.18
N ARG A 73 -9.34 14.25 0.19
CA ARG A 73 -9.57 14.90 1.49
C ARG A 73 -9.33 13.97 2.68
N TRP A 74 -9.62 12.69 2.52
CA TRP A 74 -9.48 11.67 3.55
C TRP A 74 -8.06 11.08 3.66
N ALA A 75 -7.08 11.60 2.90
CA ALA A 75 -5.72 11.07 2.91
C ALA A 75 -5.14 10.98 4.33
N GLY A 76 -4.66 9.79 4.70
CA GLY A 76 -4.10 9.50 6.03
C GLY A 76 -5.15 9.18 7.09
N THR A 77 -6.42 9.10 6.73
CA THR A 77 -7.52 8.70 7.62
C THR A 77 -8.00 7.30 7.27
N PHE A 78 -8.14 6.44 8.28
CA PHE A 78 -8.69 5.11 8.05
C PHE A 78 -10.10 5.20 7.49
N ARG A 79 -10.46 4.23 6.66
CA ARG A 79 -11.83 4.14 6.17
C ARG A 79 -12.78 3.89 7.32
N THR A 80 -14.00 4.39 7.17
CA THR A 80 -15.11 4.20 8.10
C THR A 80 -16.29 3.51 7.42
N SER A 81 -16.01 2.84 6.29
CA SER A 81 -16.98 2.12 5.47
C SER A 81 -16.45 0.72 5.16
N ASP A 82 -17.39 -0.21 4.96
CA ASP A 82 -17.07 -1.56 4.54
C ASP A 82 -16.59 -1.60 3.09
N LYS A 83 -15.64 -2.50 2.84
CA LYS A 83 -15.08 -2.79 1.51
C LYS A 83 -15.25 -4.27 1.20
N ASN A 84 -15.17 -4.61 -0.07
CA ASN A 84 -15.20 -6.00 -0.55
C ASN A 84 -13.95 -6.81 -0.14
N ILE A 85 -12.90 -6.14 0.32
CA ILE A 85 -11.67 -6.72 0.86
C ILE A 85 -11.23 -5.93 2.09
N GLY A 86 -10.42 -6.53 2.95
CA GLY A 86 -9.98 -5.89 4.19
C GLY A 86 -10.64 -6.50 5.42
N VAL A 87 -10.16 -6.09 6.60
CA VAL A 87 -10.81 -6.41 7.87
C VAL A 87 -12.06 -5.56 8.09
N ASP A 88 -12.86 -5.83 9.12
CA ASP A 88 -13.88 -4.87 9.56
C ASP A 88 -13.21 -3.52 9.88
N TRP A 89 -13.79 -2.41 9.39
CA TRP A 89 -13.20 -1.08 9.56
C TRP A 89 -13.05 -0.70 11.05
N LEU A 90 -13.92 -1.21 11.91
CA LEU A 90 -13.84 -1.05 13.37
C LEU A 90 -12.57 -1.67 13.96
N HIS A 91 -12.00 -2.67 13.29
CA HIS A 91 -10.83 -3.42 13.74
C HIS A 91 -9.51 -2.97 13.10
N ILE A 92 -9.52 -2.00 12.18
CA ILE A 92 -8.31 -1.57 11.45
C ILE A 92 -7.18 -1.18 12.41
N ALA A 93 -7.45 -0.35 13.41
CA ALA A 93 -6.42 0.12 14.34
C ALA A 93 -5.76 -1.03 15.12
N VAL A 94 -6.58 -1.98 15.60
CA VAL A 94 -6.10 -3.16 16.34
C VAL A 94 -5.28 -4.09 15.44
N GLN A 95 -5.77 -4.37 14.24
CA GLN A 95 -5.09 -5.25 13.29
C GLN A 95 -3.78 -4.65 12.80
N LEU A 96 -3.74 -3.33 12.58
CA LEU A 96 -2.53 -2.63 12.24
C LEU A 96 -1.51 -2.65 13.38
N ARG A 97 -1.95 -2.40 14.62
CA ARG A 97 -1.07 -2.52 15.80
C ARG A 97 -0.44 -3.90 15.88
N ASN A 98 -1.25 -4.95 15.75
CA ASN A 98 -0.77 -6.33 15.76
C ASN A 98 0.25 -6.60 14.65
N LEU A 99 0.01 -6.11 13.43
CA LEU A 99 0.97 -6.23 12.33
C LEU A 99 2.30 -5.56 12.70
N LEU A 100 2.28 -4.29 13.14
CA LEU A 100 3.48 -3.54 13.46
C LEU A 100 4.28 -4.20 14.59
N ASP A 101 3.62 -4.64 15.65
CA ASP A 101 4.26 -5.29 16.79
C ASP A 101 4.85 -6.67 16.40
N ASN A 102 4.11 -7.47 15.63
CA ASN A 102 4.61 -8.74 15.11
C ASN A 102 5.83 -8.54 14.18
N THR A 103 5.81 -7.51 13.33
CA THR A 103 6.93 -7.22 12.44
C THR A 103 8.16 -6.77 13.23
N ARG A 104 8.01 -5.95 14.28
CA ARG A 104 9.13 -5.62 15.17
C ARG A 104 9.76 -6.87 15.79
N TYR A 105 8.93 -7.74 16.34
CA TYR A 105 9.37 -9.01 16.91
C TYR A 105 10.12 -9.87 15.89
N GLN A 106 9.59 -9.97 14.66
CA GLN A 106 10.22 -10.74 13.59
C GLN A 106 11.57 -10.17 13.15
N VAL A 107 11.73 -8.84 13.16
CA VAL A 107 13.01 -8.17 12.89
C VAL A 107 14.01 -8.47 14.01
N GLU A 108 13.62 -8.28 15.28
CA GLU A 108 14.48 -8.48 16.44
C GLU A 108 15.00 -9.91 16.53
N HIS A 109 14.14 -10.89 16.27
CA HIS A 109 14.48 -12.31 16.35
C HIS A 109 14.90 -12.94 15.02
N GLN A 110 15.05 -12.15 13.96
CA GLN A 110 15.50 -12.59 12.64
C GLN A 110 14.72 -13.82 12.11
N ILE A 111 13.40 -13.82 12.30
CA ILE A 111 12.52 -14.95 11.99
C ILE A 111 12.53 -15.26 10.48
N PHE A 112 12.68 -14.23 9.65
CA PHE A 112 12.71 -14.31 8.20
C PHE A 112 13.90 -13.54 7.63
N SER A 113 14.25 -13.84 6.37
CA SER A 113 15.12 -12.96 5.59
C SER A 113 14.47 -11.57 5.45
N ALA A 114 15.27 -10.53 5.24
CA ALA A 114 14.78 -9.15 5.09
C ALA A 114 13.75 -9.01 3.95
N ASP A 115 13.99 -9.70 2.82
CA ASP A 115 13.07 -9.74 1.69
C ASP A 115 11.74 -10.38 2.08
N GLU A 116 11.79 -11.55 2.70
CA GLU A 116 10.59 -12.27 3.09
C GLU A 116 9.77 -11.52 4.15
N LEU A 117 10.44 -10.94 5.14
CA LEU A 117 9.80 -10.14 6.16
C LEU A 117 9.06 -8.93 5.55
N ALA A 118 9.73 -8.18 4.67
CA ALA A 118 9.12 -7.00 4.05
C ALA A 118 7.97 -7.36 3.10
N VAL A 119 8.06 -8.47 2.37
CA VAL A 119 6.98 -8.94 1.48
C VAL A 119 5.78 -9.47 2.28
N ARG A 120 6.01 -10.16 3.40
CA ARG A 120 4.93 -10.57 4.33
C ARG A 120 4.26 -9.36 4.95
N PHE A 121 5.04 -8.39 5.42
CA PHE A 121 4.51 -7.12 5.95
C PHE A 121 3.61 -6.42 4.92
N HIS A 122 4.07 -6.31 3.67
CA HIS A 122 3.26 -5.79 2.56
C HIS A 122 1.94 -6.54 2.41
N HIS A 123 2.00 -7.88 2.33
CA HIS A 123 0.81 -8.72 2.09
C HIS A 123 -0.22 -8.52 3.21
N GLN A 124 0.22 -8.54 4.46
CA GLN A 124 -0.65 -8.33 5.62
C GLN A 124 -1.23 -6.90 5.65
N LEU A 125 -0.45 -5.88 5.30
CA LEU A 125 -0.94 -4.50 5.25
C LEU A 125 -2.00 -4.31 4.16
N VAL A 126 -1.82 -4.95 2.99
CA VAL A 126 -2.85 -4.99 1.93
C VAL A 126 -4.11 -5.69 2.42
N ALA A 127 -3.97 -6.79 3.17
CA ALA A 127 -5.07 -7.57 3.72
C ALA A 127 -5.83 -6.84 4.83
N ILE A 128 -5.19 -5.95 5.59
CA ILE A 128 -5.87 -5.06 6.55
C ILE A 128 -6.71 -4.02 5.80
N HIS A 129 -6.18 -3.48 4.70
CA HIS A 129 -6.84 -2.48 3.86
C HIS A 129 -7.31 -1.22 4.63
N PRO A 130 -6.38 -0.49 5.28
CA PRO A 130 -6.71 0.55 6.25
C PRO A 130 -7.38 1.81 5.65
N PHE A 131 -7.13 2.16 4.39
CA PHE A 131 -7.59 3.41 3.79
C PHE A 131 -8.71 3.17 2.76
N PRO A 132 -9.50 4.20 2.40
CA PRO A 132 -10.48 4.13 1.31
C PRO A 132 -9.93 3.62 -0.03
N ASN A 133 -8.75 4.13 -0.43
CA ASN A 133 -8.02 3.72 -1.64
C ASN A 133 -6.52 3.97 -1.42
N GLY A 134 -5.66 3.52 -2.34
CA GLY A 134 -4.21 3.72 -2.25
C GLY A 134 -3.46 2.60 -1.50
N ASN A 135 -4.17 1.66 -0.87
CA ASN A 135 -3.60 0.62 0.00
C ASN A 135 -2.46 -0.19 -0.65
N GLY A 136 -2.63 -0.65 -1.89
CA GLY A 136 -1.58 -1.42 -2.57
C GLY A 136 -0.32 -0.59 -2.87
N ARG A 137 -0.48 0.67 -3.27
CA ARG A 137 0.65 1.59 -3.55
C ARG A 137 1.37 1.96 -2.27
N HIS A 138 0.60 2.24 -1.22
CA HIS A 138 1.11 2.51 0.12
C HIS A 138 1.86 1.31 0.71
N ALA A 139 1.30 0.11 0.62
CA ALA A 139 1.93 -1.10 1.18
C ALA A 139 3.24 -1.46 0.46
N ARG A 140 3.31 -1.29 -0.87
CA ARG A 140 4.57 -1.48 -1.62
C ARG A 140 5.64 -0.50 -1.18
N LEU A 141 5.30 0.78 -1.07
CA LEU A 141 6.25 1.79 -0.59
C LEU A 141 6.68 1.53 0.85
N MET A 142 5.79 1.07 1.74
CA MET A 142 6.19 0.69 3.10
C MET A 142 7.16 -0.51 3.12
N ALA A 143 6.93 -1.52 2.29
CA ALA A 143 7.84 -2.66 2.18
C ALA A 143 9.19 -2.27 1.57
N ASP A 144 9.20 -1.35 0.60
CA ASP A 144 10.42 -0.75 0.06
C ASP A 144 11.24 -0.06 1.17
N LEU A 145 10.59 0.77 1.99
CA LEU A 145 11.24 1.45 3.10
C LEU A 145 11.75 0.46 4.15
N LEU A 146 10.96 -0.57 4.47
CA LEU A 146 11.33 -1.60 5.44
C LEU A 146 12.53 -2.42 4.97
N VAL A 147 12.55 -2.89 3.72
CA VAL A 147 13.65 -3.69 3.19
C VAL A 147 14.95 -2.87 3.10
N GLN A 148 14.84 -1.57 2.75
CA GLN A 148 15.97 -0.63 2.77
C GLN A 148 16.50 -0.40 4.18
N HIS A 149 15.61 -0.27 5.16
CA HIS A 149 16.02 -0.15 6.57
C HIS A 149 16.75 -1.40 7.07
N LEU A 150 16.41 -2.57 6.53
CA LEU A 150 17.10 -3.84 6.80
C LEU A 150 18.37 -4.05 5.95
N GLY A 151 18.82 -3.02 5.22
CA GLY A 151 20.09 -3.03 4.47
C GLY A 151 20.01 -3.67 3.09
N MET A 152 18.82 -3.96 2.59
CA MET A 152 18.60 -4.58 1.28
C MET A 152 18.14 -3.54 0.23
N PRO A 153 18.37 -3.77 -1.07
CA PRO A 153 17.89 -2.85 -2.10
C PRO A 153 16.36 -2.83 -2.16
N ARG A 154 15.82 -1.73 -2.69
CA ARG A 154 14.39 -1.57 -2.99
C ARG A 154 13.87 -2.69 -3.90
N PHE A 155 12.61 -3.09 -3.74
CA PHE A 155 11.95 -4.01 -4.65
C PHE A 155 11.66 -3.35 -6.01
N SER A 156 11.53 -4.18 -7.04
CA SER A 156 11.19 -3.77 -8.40
C SER A 156 9.70 -3.95 -8.70
N TRP A 157 9.03 -4.85 -7.98
CA TRP A 157 7.60 -5.14 -8.11
C TRP A 157 7.16 -5.48 -9.55
N GLY A 158 7.99 -6.23 -10.29
CA GLY A 158 7.68 -6.71 -11.64
C GLY A 158 7.76 -5.61 -12.69
N SER A 159 8.80 -4.76 -12.65
CA SER A 159 8.88 -3.41 -13.23
C SER A 159 8.45 -3.24 -14.70
N ALA A 160 7.14 -3.30 -14.94
CA ALA A 160 6.36 -2.47 -15.83
C ALA A 160 5.29 -1.78 -14.98
N SER A 161 4.78 -0.62 -15.41
CA SER A 161 3.80 0.13 -14.61
C SER A 161 2.58 -0.75 -14.29
N LEU A 162 2.38 -1.10 -13.01
CA LEU A 162 1.20 -1.78 -12.47
C LEU A 162 -0.10 -0.98 -12.66
N VAL A 163 0.02 0.26 -13.16
CA VAL A 163 -1.08 1.16 -13.48
C VAL A 163 -1.69 0.83 -14.85
N ASP A 164 -0.96 0.20 -15.78
CA ASP A 164 -1.39 0.13 -17.19
C ASP A 164 -1.00 -1.14 -17.98
N THR A 165 -0.50 -2.19 -17.31
CA THR A 165 -0.19 -3.47 -17.95
C THR A 165 -1.03 -4.59 -17.34
N GLY A 166 -2.07 -5.00 -18.06
CA GLY A 166 -3.03 -6.01 -17.59
C GLY A 166 -2.36 -7.32 -17.15
N GLU A 167 -1.27 -7.71 -17.80
CA GLU A 167 -0.49 -8.92 -17.46
C GLU A 167 0.25 -8.80 -16.13
N VAL A 168 1.01 -7.72 -15.92
CA VAL A 168 1.78 -7.52 -14.66
C VAL A 168 0.84 -7.38 -13.47
N ARG A 169 -0.28 -6.66 -13.64
CA ARG A 169 -1.31 -6.58 -12.60
C ARG A 169 -1.91 -7.95 -12.31
N SER A 170 -2.20 -8.75 -13.33
CA SER A 170 -2.76 -10.09 -13.15
C SER A 170 -1.81 -11.03 -12.42
N ALA A 171 -0.52 -11.02 -12.77
CA ALA A 171 0.52 -11.77 -12.08
C ALA A 171 0.65 -11.36 -10.61
N TYR A 172 0.60 -10.05 -10.32
CA TYR A 172 0.60 -9.54 -8.96
C TYR A 172 -0.63 -10.00 -8.15
N LEU A 173 -1.83 -9.95 -8.74
CA LEU A 173 -3.06 -10.42 -8.09
C LEU A 173 -3.03 -11.94 -7.86
N GLU A 174 -2.47 -12.72 -8.78
CA GLU A 174 -2.26 -14.16 -8.58
C GLU A 174 -1.29 -14.44 -7.43
N ALA A 175 -0.19 -13.69 -7.37
CA ALA A 175 0.79 -13.78 -6.30
C ALA A 175 0.18 -13.46 -4.93
N LEU A 176 -0.67 -12.43 -4.84
CA LEU A 176 -1.43 -12.12 -3.62
C LEU A 176 -2.38 -13.26 -3.23
N ARG A 177 -3.16 -13.79 -4.19
CA ARG A 177 -4.07 -14.92 -3.92
C ARG A 177 -3.35 -16.17 -3.45
N ALA A 178 -2.13 -16.42 -3.95
CA ALA A 178 -1.29 -17.51 -3.46
C ALA A 178 -0.81 -17.25 -2.03
N ALA A 179 -0.40 -16.00 -1.72
CA ALA A 179 -0.01 -15.57 -0.39
C ALA A 179 -1.18 -15.64 0.62
N ASP A 180 -2.42 -15.40 0.20
CA ASP A 180 -3.62 -15.59 1.03
C ASP A 180 -3.77 -17.05 1.50
N ARG A 181 -3.23 -18.02 0.74
CA ARG A 181 -3.16 -19.44 1.11
C ARG A 181 -1.82 -19.82 1.76
N HIS A 182 -1.13 -18.84 2.33
CA HIS A 182 0.18 -18.96 2.97
C HIS A 182 1.34 -19.37 2.05
N ASN A 183 1.15 -19.36 0.73
CA ASN A 183 2.23 -19.60 -0.23
C ASN A 183 2.84 -18.29 -0.72
N MET A 184 3.92 -17.86 -0.07
CA MET A 184 4.61 -16.59 -0.38
C MET A 184 5.46 -16.64 -1.65
N THR A 185 5.71 -17.82 -2.23
CA THR A 185 6.72 -18.04 -3.28
C THR A 185 6.54 -17.09 -4.47
N LEU A 186 5.31 -16.97 -4.99
CA LEU A 186 5.03 -16.12 -6.13
C LEU A 186 5.19 -14.63 -5.81
N LEU A 187 4.82 -14.21 -4.60
CA LEU A 187 4.89 -12.81 -4.21
C LEU A 187 6.35 -12.38 -3.94
N LEU A 188 7.16 -13.27 -3.36
CA LEU A 188 8.60 -13.05 -3.17
C LEU A 188 9.31 -12.90 -4.52
N ALA A 189 9.03 -13.81 -5.46
CA ALA A 189 9.58 -13.72 -6.81
C ALA A 189 9.15 -12.41 -7.48
N PHE A 190 7.86 -12.10 -7.45
CA PHE A 190 7.30 -10.89 -8.06
C PHE A 190 7.92 -9.59 -7.51
N ALA A 191 8.23 -9.55 -6.20
CA ALA A 191 8.84 -8.37 -5.59
C ALA A 191 10.24 -8.05 -6.15
N ARG A 192 10.97 -9.06 -6.65
CA ARG A 192 12.34 -8.94 -7.16
C ARG A 192 12.49 -9.03 -8.69
N THR A 193 11.39 -9.25 -9.41
CA THR A 193 11.35 -9.27 -10.89
C THR A 193 11.31 -7.89 -11.52
#